data_AF-A0A396JV56-F1
#
_entry.id   AF-A0A396JV56-F1
#
_cell.length_a   1.000
_cell.length_b   1.000
_cell.length_c   1.000
_cell.angle_alpha   90.00
_cell.angle_beta   90.00
_cell.angle_gamma   90.00
#
_symmetry.space_group_name_H-M   'P 1'
#
loop_
_entity.id
_entity.type
_entity.pdbx_description
1 polymer ?
#
loop_
_entity_poly.entity_id
_entity_poly.type
_entity_poly.pdbx_seq_one_letter_code
_entity_poly.pdbx_strand_id
1 'polypeptide(L)'
;MKCIISSVIFVMFILSMNEKCYGQEEDATVVSPMEKAEQEALYSTIQGFVGNSWNGSDLYPDPCGSTSIEGVSCDIFNGLWYVTVINIGPIHENSLPCANEKLEFKPELFQLKHLKAISFFNCFQSPNKLPVSIPTGNWEKLAESLESIEFRSNPGLIGNIPSTFGVLKNLQSLVLLENGLTGNIPQEIGNLVKLKRLVLSGNNFSGNIPDIFGGLSDLLILDLSRNSLSGTLPVTLGRLISVLKLDLSHNFLEGKLLNEFGNLKNLTLMDLRNNRLCCGLVLSLQEMNSLEEMVLSNNPLGGDIRTLKWENLQNLVILELSNMELIGEIPESLSQLKKLRFLGLSDNNITGNLSPKLETLPSLNALYLSGNNLKGEIQFSKGFFGKLGRRFGAWSNPKLCYPFELMSTNNVPYGVKPCHQEEIHLVKSNAKTEVINGDINHNSNFITSMGFSSCATSCFWWIFMILGLVLSFLI
;
A
#
# COMPACT_ATOMS: atom_id res chain seq x y z
N MET A 1 -7.46 29.28 -75.08
CA MET A 1 -7.54 27.93 -75.67
C MET A 1 -8.70 27.23 -74.97
N LYS A 2 -9.81 27.02 -75.70
CA LYS A 2 -10.94 26.04 -75.53
C LYS A 2 -11.16 25.48 -74.11
N CYS A 3 -12.31 25.59 -73.42
CA CYS A 3 -13.71 25.15 -73.67
C CYS A 3 -14.12 24.46 -72.35
N ILE A 4 -15.11 24.94 -71.60
CA ILE A 4 -16.54 24.52 -71.60
C ILE A 4 -16.76 23.09 -71.07
N ILE A 5 -17.40 23.02 -69.88
CA ILE A 5 -18.54 22.21 -69.37
C ILE A 5 -18.57 22.53 -67.86
N SER A 6 -19.39 23.42 -67.29
CA SER A 6 -20.85 23.61 -67.32
C SER A 6 -21.65 22.48 -66.67
N SER A 7 -22.12 22.76 -65.45
CA SER A 7 -23.52 22.57 -65.03
C SER A 7 -24.08 21.16 -64.85
N VAL A 8 -23.73 20.47 -63.75
CA VAL A 8 -24.65 19.68 -62.89
C VAL A 8 -23.87 19.52 -61.57
N ILE A 9 -24.18 20.18 -60.46
CA ILE A 9 -24.95 19.64 -59.34
C ILE A 9 -25.03 20.83 -58.34
N PHE A 10 -25.82 21.86 -58.70
CA PHE A 10 -26.18 22.97 -57.79
C PHE A 10 -27.71 23.15 -57.75
N VAL A 11 -28.44 22.03 -57.86
CA VAL A 11 -29.91 21.97 -57.82
C VAL A 11 -30.37 20.77 -56.97
N MET A 12 -29.74 20.55 -55.82
CA MET A 12 -30.22 19.63 -54.78
C MET A 12 -30.16 20.31 -53.41
N PHE A 13 -30.59 21.58 -53.38
CA PHE A 13 -30.92 22.28 -52.14
C PHE A 13 -32.21 23.05 -52.39
N ILE A 14 -33.24 22.70 -51.61
CA ILE A 14 -34.49 23.44 -51.39
C ILE A 14 -35.58 23.23 -52.48
N LEU A 15 -36.37 22.15 -52.31
CA LEU A 15 -37.85 22.15 -52.20
C LEU A 15 -38.45 20.78 -52.58
N SER A 16 -38.68 19.94 -51.58
CA SER A 16 -39.90 19.12 -51.51
C SER A 16 -40.16 18.73 -50.06
N MET A 17 -40.87 19.61 -49.36
CA MET A 17 -41.61 19.24 -48.16
C MET A 17 -42.84 18.42 -48.55
N ASN A 18 -43.28 17.61 -47.59
CA ASN A 18 -44.54 16.86 -47.49
C ASN A 18 -44.54 15.45 -48.07
N GLU A 19 -43.98 14.51 -47.30
CA GLU A 19 -44.73 13.29 -46.98
C GLU A 19 -44.56 12.98 -45.49
N LYS A 20 -45.69 12.59 -44.91
CA LYS A 20 -45.95 12.51 -43.47
C LYS A 20 -44.95 11.58 -42.77
N CYS A 21 -44.20 12.09 -41.80
CA CYS A 21 -43.79 11.25 -40.70
C CYS A 21 -45.08 10.84 -39.99
N TYR A 22 -45.53 9.61 -40.23
CA TYR A 22 -46.43 8.94 -39.30
C TYR A 22 -45.77 9.06 -37.93
N GLY A 23 -46.44 9.74 -37.01
CA GLY A 23 -46.16 9.55 -35.60
C GLY A 23 -46.30 8.06 -35.33
N GLN A 24 -45.17 7.38 -35.18
CA GLN A 24 -45.13 6.38 -34.13
C GLN A 24 -45.24 7.21 -32.86
N GLU A 25 -46.36 7.03 -32.17
CA GLU A 25 -46.46 7.28 -30.75
C GLU A 25 -45.09 6.92 -30.14
N GLU A 26 -44.47 7.87 -29.46
CA GLU A 26 -43.39 7.56 -28.52
C GLU A 26 -43.99 6.59 -27.52
N ASP A 27 -43.81 5.31 -27.85
CA ASP A 27 -44.23 4.16 -27.09
C ASP A 27 -43.69 4.34 -25.67
N ALA A 28 -44.58 4.10 -24.70
CA ALA A 28 -44.41 4.26 -23.27
C ALA A 28 -42.96 4.43 -22.78
N THR A 29 -42.71 5.48 -21.98
CA THR A 29 -41.52 5.64 -21.11
C THR A 29 -40.89 4.28 -20.83
N VAL A 30 -39.72 3.99 -21.42
CA VAL A 30 -39.08 2.66 -21.33
C VAL A 30 -38.66 2.47 -19.87
N VAL A 31 -39.57 1.96 -19.06
CA VAL A 31 -39.33 1.60 -17.66
C VAL A 31 -38.46 0.37 -17.68
N SER A 32 -37.40 0.36 -16.87
CA SER A 32 -36.61 -0.85 -16.68
C SER A 32 -37.38 -1.79 -15.74
N PRO A 33 -38.02 -2.86 -16.25
CA PRO A 33 -38.92 -3.65 -15.42
C PRO A 33 -38.11 -4.38 -14.34
N MET A 34 -38.45 -4.11 -13.08
CA MET A 34 -37.84 -4.67 -11.89
C MET A 34 -38.92 -5.25 -10.98
N GLU A 35 -38.62 -6.33 -10.27
CA GLU A 35 -39.53 -6.83 -9.24
C GLU A 35 -39.67 -5.81 -8.11
N LYS A 36 -40.90 -5.51 -7.68
CA LYS A 36 -41.14 -4.56 -6.59
C LYS A 36 -40.36 -4.90 -5.31
N ALA A 37 -40.22 -6.20 -5.01
CA ALA A 37 -39.46 -6.66 -3.86
C ALA A 37 -37.96 -6.35 -3.97
N GLU A 38 -37.35 -6.46 -5.16
CA GLU A 38 -35.95 -6.09 -5.42
C GLU A 38 -35.76 -4.59 -5.21
N GLN A 39 -36.69 -3.79 -5.74
CA GLN A 39 -36.68 -2.34 -5.60
C GLN A 39 -36.80 -1.89 -4.14
N GLU A 40 -37.76 -2.46 -3.39
CA GLU A 40 -37.94 -2.19 -1.97
C GLU A 40 -36.73 -2.63 -1.14
N ALA A 41 -36.12 -3.77 -1.49
CA ALA A 41 -34.93 -4.27 -0.83
C ALA A 41 -33.71 -3.35 -1.06
N LEU A 42 -33.53 -2.84 -2.29
CA LEU A 42 -32.50 -1.84 -2.61
C LEU A 42 -32.67 -0.59 -1.75
N TYR A 43 -33.89 -0.04 -1.69
CA TYR A 43 -34.14 1.18 -0.92
C TYR A 43 -33.94 0.98 0.56
N SER A 44 -34.43 -0.12 1.13
CA SER A 44 -34.18 -0.44 2.54
C SER A 44 -32.68 -0.54 2.81
N THR A 45 -31.95 -1.24 1.95
CA THR A 45 -30.49 -1.38 2.05
C THR A 45 -29.80 -0.02 2.08
N ILE A 46 -30.10 0.87 1.11
CA ILE A 46 -29.50 2.22 1.05
C ILE A 46 -29.86 3.04 2.31
N GLN A 47 -31.11 2.99 2.77
CA GLN A 47 -31.53 3.71 3.99
C GLN A 47 -30.76 3.27 5.24
N GLY A 48 -30.30 2.02 5.31
CA GLY A 48 -29.44 1.54 6.38
C GLY A 48 -28.12 2.32 6.51
N PHE A 49 -27.63 2.89 5.41
CA PHE A 49 -26.34 3.59 5.34
C PHE A 49 -26.45 5.09 5.11
N VAL A 50 -27.50 5.54 4.40
CA VAL A 50 -27.72 6.96 4.05
C VAL A 50 -28.70 7.64 5.02
N GLY A 51 -29.43 6.84 5.81
CA GLY A 51 -30.39 7.30 6.83
C GLY A 51 -31.84 7.15 6.40
N ASN A 52 -32.74 7.05 7.38
CA ASN A 52 -34.18 6.80 7.12
C ASN A 52 -34.91 8.00 6.50
N SER A 53 -34.33 9.19 6.54
CA SER A 53 -34.85 10.37 5.84
C SER A 53 -34.61 10.31 4.32
N TRP A 54 -33.75 9.41 3.85
CA TRP A 54 -33.55 9.17 2.42
C TRP A 54 -34.77 8.46 1.83
N ASN A 55 -35.41 9.11 0.85
CA ASN A 55 -36.59 8.61 0.16
C ASN A 55 -36.23 8.20 -1.27
N GLY A 56 -35.87 6.94 -1.43
CA GLY A 56 -35.49 6.38 -2.73
C GLY A 56 -36.63 6.31 -3.75
N SER A 57 -37.85 5.99 -3.31
CA SER A 57 -38.97 5.75 -4.23
C SER A 57 -39.43 6.99 -4.98
N ASP A 58 -39.35 8.16 -4.34
CA ASP A 58 -39.79 9.42 -4.96
C ASP A 58 -38.68 10.03 -5.83
N LEU A 59 -37.42 9.83 -5.45
CA LEU A 59 -36.25 10.38 -6.16
C LEU A 59 -35.82 9.51 -7.35
N TYR A 60 -35.98 8.19 -7.23
CA TYR A 60 -35.46 7.21 -8.17
C TYR A 60 -36.52 6.13 -8.48
N PRO A 61 -37.68 6.47 -9.08
CA PRO A 61 -38.73 5.49 -9.37
C PRO A 61 -38.27 4.36 -10.32
N ASP A 62 -37.19 4.57 -11.07
CA ASP A 62 -36.57 3.61 -12.00
C ASP A 62 -35.04 3.52 -11.76
N PRO A 63 -34.57 2.87 -10.67
CA PRO A 63 -33.19 2.94 -10.19
C PRO A 63 -32.17 2.25 -11.10
N CYS A 64 -32.64 1.44 -12.04
CA CYS A 64 -31.80 0.73 -13.02
C CYS A 64 -31.96 1.28 -14.45
N GLY A 65 -32.79 2.30 -14.63
CA GLY A 65 -33.08 2.89 -15.94
C GLY A 65 -32.89 4.39 -15.95
N SER A 66 -33.99 5.10 -16.18
CA SER A 66 -34.01 6.55 -16.42
C SER A 66 -33.60 7.40 -15.21
N THR A 67 -33.75 6.87 -13.98
CA THR A 67 -33.36 7.55 -12.74
C THR A 67 -32.35 6.69 -11.98
N SER A 68 -31.16 6.50 -12.55
CA SER A 68 -30.11 5.69 -11.93
C SER A 68 -29.59 6.30 -10.62
N ILE A 69 -29.27 5.44 -9.66
CA ILE A 69 -28.64 5.84 -8.40
C ILE A 69 -27.12 5.72 -8.55
N GLU A 70 -26.38 6.80 -8.29
CA GLU A 70 -24.92 6.77 -8.31
C GLU A 70 -24.38 5.74 -7.31
N GLY A 71 -23.49 4.86 -7.78
CA GLY A 71 -22.96 3.75 -7.00
C GLY A 71 -23.84 2.49 -7.01
N VAL A 72 -25.01 2.51 -7.63
CA VAL A 72 -25.82 1.31 -7.89
C VAL A 72 -25.66 0.90 -9.35
N SER A 73 -25.48 -0.40 -9.61
CA SER A 73 -25.52 -0.95 -10.97
C SER A 73 -26.44 -2.14 -11.02
N CYS A 74 -27.01 -2.38 -12.19
CA CYS A 74 -28.00 -3.43 -12.41
C CYS A 74 -27.71 -4.20 -13.69
N ASP A 75 -28.05 -5.48 -13.70
CA ASP A 75 -27.99 -6.35 -14.87
C ASP A 75 -29.36 -7.00 -15.13
N ILE A 76 -29.58 -7.44 -16.37
CA ILE A 76 -30.82 -8.11 -16.78
C ILE A 76 -30.71 -9.62 -16.56
N PHE A 77 -31.66 -10.18 -15.83
CA PHE A 77 -31.86 -11.62 -15.68
C PHE A 77 -33.30 -11.97 -16.04
N ASN A 78 -33.49 -12.91 -16.97
CA ASN A 78 -34.83 -13.35 -17.43
C ASN A 78 -35.77 -12.20 -17.86
N GLY A 79 -35.20 -11.13 -18.44
CA GLY A 79 -35.96 -9.96 -18.91
C GLY A 79 -36.32 -8.94 -17.82
N LEU A 80 -35.87 -9.13 -16.58
CA LEU A 80 -36.04 -8.18 -15.48
C LEU A 80 -34.68 -7.65 -15.00
N TRP A 81 -34.66 -6.41 -14.51
CA TRP A 81 -33.47 -5.77 -13.96
C TRP A 81 -33.31 -6.11 -12.48
N TYR A 82 -32.09 -6.48 -12.10
CA TYR A 82 -31.72 -6.77 -10.71
C TYR A 82 -30.44 -6.03 -10.35
N VAL A 83 -30.32 -5.68 -9.07
CA VAL A 83 -29.16 -4.96 -8.54
C VAL A 83 -27.97 -5.91 -8.46
N THR A 84 -26.85 -5.48 -9.03
CA THR A 84 -25.60 -6.26 -9.07
C THR A 84 -24.45 -5.57 -8.36
N VAL A 85 -24.49 -4.26 -8.19
CA VAL A 85 -23.46 -3.50 -7.46
C VAL A 85 -24.11 -2.48 -6.55
N ILE A 86 -23.60 -2.37 -5.32
CA ILE A 86 -23.92 -1.29 -4.39
C ILE A 86 -22.62 -0.72 -3.82
N ASN A 87 -22.38 0.56 -4.07
CA ASN A 87 -21.24 1.32 -3.57
C ASN A 87 -21.76 2.55 -2.80
N ILE A 88 -21.43 2.65 -1.52
CA ILE A 88 -21.89 3.75 -0.66
C ILE A 88 -20.70 4.44 0.01
N GLY A 89 -20.79 5.76 0.13
CA GLY A 89 -19.76 6.62 0.71
C GLY A 89 -19.11 7.54 -0.32
N PRO A 90 -18.32 8.53 0.14
CA PRO A 90 -17.80 9.61 -0.71
C PRO A 90 -16.65 9.14 -1.60
N ILE A 91 -16.96 8.30 -2.59
CA ILE A 91 -16.01 7.76 -3.58
C ILE A 91 -15.85 8.77 -4.74
N HIS A 92 -16.96 9.40 -5.13
CA HIS A 92 -17.06 10.43 -6.17
C HIS A 92 -17.90 11.61 -5.65
N GLU A 93 -17.87 12.76 -6.34
CA GLU A 93 -18.58 13.98 -5.92
C GLU A 93 -20.09 13.77 -5.71
N ASN A 94 -20.70 12.86 -6.48
CA ASN A 94 -22.14 12.56 -6.43
C ASN A 94 -22.48 11.24 -5.73
N SER A 95 -21.52 10.60 -5.04
CA SER A 95 -21.80 9.34 -4.36
C SER A 95 -22.81 9.52 -3.24
N LEU A 96 -23.58 8.45 -2.96
CA LEU A 96 -24.50 8.42 -1.84
C LEU A 96 -23.76 8.74 -0.52
N PRO A 97 -24.10 9.84 0.17
CA PRO A 97 -23.43 10.21 1.41
C PRO A 97 -23.86 9.27 2.53
N CYS A 98 -22.93 8.94 3.43
CA CYS A 98 -23.29 8.16 4.61
C CYS A 98 -23.99 9.06 5.65
N ALA A 99 -24.97 8.51 6.37
CA ALA A 99 -25.67 9.22 7.42
C ALA A 99 -24.74 9.51 8.61
N ASN A 100 -25.02 10.60 9.32
CA ASN A 100 -24.36 10.95 10.58
C ASN A 100 -24.99 10.24 11.81
N GLU A 101 -26.02 9.43 11.57
CA GLU A 101 -26.81 8.73 12.58
C GLU A 101 -26.40 7.25 12.71
N LYS A 102 -27.19 6.45 13.42
CA LYS A 102 -26.93 5.03 13.61
C LYS A 102 -27.09 4.27 12.28
N LEU A 103 -25.96 3.98 11.65
CA LEU A 103 -25.88 3.12 10.46
C LEU A 103 -26.10 1.66 10.84
N GLU A 104 -26.72 0.89 9.95
CA GLU A 104 -26.93 -0.55 10.16
C GLU A 104 -26.99 -1.33 8.84
N PHE A 105 -26.54 -2.59 8.90
CA PHE A 105 -26.76 -3.55 7.83
C PHE A 105 -28.19 -4.08 7.92
N LYS A 106 -29.10 -3.50 7.14
CA LYS A 106 -30.50 -3.96 7.14
C LYS A 106 -30.65 -5.38 6.55
N PRO A 107 -31.57 -6.21 7.06
CA PRO A 107 -31.76 -7.59 6.57
C PRO A 107 -32.14 -7.69 5.09
N GLU A 108 -32.75 -6.65 4.52
CA GLU A 108 -33.14 -6.60 3.11
C GLU A 108 -31.94 -6.67 2.15
N LEU A 109 -30.73 -6.34 2.61
CA LEU A 109 -29.50 -6.53 1.83
C LEU A 109 -29.39 -7.98 1.31
N PHE A 110 -29.77 -8.95 2.14
CA PHE A 110 -29.68 -10.37 1.79
C PHE A 110 -30.85 -10.86 0.92
N GLN A 111 -31.76 -9.96 0.50
CA GLN A 111 -32.81 -10.26 -0.48
C GLN A 111 -32.36 -9.98 -1.92
N LEU A 112 -31.29 -9.19 -2.11
CA LEU A 112 -30.70 -8.85 -3.40
C LEU A 112 -29.86 -10.02 -3.95
N LYS A 113 -30.54 -11.08 -4.40
CA LYS A 113 -29.90 -12.36 -4.76
C LYS A 113 -28.88 -12.27 -5.89
N HIS A 114 -28.95 -11.24 -6.73
CA HIS A 114 -28.04 -11.03 -7.85
C HIS A 114 -26.87 -10.10 -7.53
N LEU A 115 -26.73 -9.65 -6.27
CA LEU A 115 -25.68 -8.75 -5.86
C LEU A 115 -24.29 -9.39 -6.03
N LYS A 116 -23.48 -8.83 -6.92
CA LYS A 116 -22.12 -9.27 -7.23
C LYS A 116 -21.07 -8.50 -6.42
N ALA A 117 -21.31 -7.22 -6.13
CA ALA A 117 -20.35 -6.40 -5.40
C ALA A 117 -21.04 -5.48 -4.39
N ILE A 118 -20.46 -5.40 -3.20
CA ILE A 118 -20.84 -4.42 -2.18
C ILE A 118 -19.62 -3.69 -1.65
N SER A 119 -19.67 -2.36 -1.61
CA SER A 119 -18.61 -1.55 -1.03
C SER A 119 -19.11 -0.42 -0.14
N PHE A 120 -18.33 -0.15 0.91
CA PHE A 120 -18.54 0.97 1.83
C PHE A 120 -17.23 1.72 2.01
N PHE A 121 -17.23 3.02 1.75
CA PHE A 121 -16.09 3.89 1.97
C PHE A 121 -16.43 4.94 3.02
N ASN A 122 -15.65 5.01 4.10
CA ASN A 122 -15.70 6.11 5.06
C ASN A 122 -17.10 6.43 5.63
N CYS A 123 -17.94 5.41 5.82
CA CYS A 123 -19.27 5.53 6.40
C CYS A 123 -19.27 5.41 7.92
N PHE A 124 -18.55 4.43 8.48
CA PHE A 124 -18.54 4.21 9.93
C PHE A 124 -17.34 4.94 10.55
N GLN A 125 -17.47 6.24 10.83
CA GLN A 125 -16.34 7.07 11.27
C GLN A 125 -16.16 7.16 12.80
N SER A 126 -17.18 6.83 13.59
CA SER A 126 -17.20 7.10 15.04
C SER A 126 -17.19 5.83 15.91
N PRO A 127 -16.05 5.13 16.07
CA PRO A 127 -15.97 3.85 16.79
C PRO A 127 -16.47 3.89 18.23
N ASN A 128 -16.27 5.01 18.92
CA ASN A 128 -16.63 5.15 20.33
C ASN A 128 -18.09 5.60 20.55
N LYS A 129 -18.81 6.00 19.50
CA LYS A 129 -20.18 6.52 19.61
C LYS A 129 -21.21 5.59 18.99
N LEU A 130 -20.93 5.09 17.78
CA LEU A 130 -21.87 4.28 17.00
C LEU A 130 -21.11 3.12 16.33
N PRO A 131 -20.58 2.17 17.12
CA PRO A 131 -19.92 1.00 16.55
C PRO A 131 -20.94 0.11 15.82
N VAL A 132 -20.52 -0.44 14.69
CA VAL A 132 -21.31 -1.39 13.89
C VAL A 132 -20.47 -2.62 13.65
N SER A 133 -21.08 -3.80 13.75
CA SER A 133 -20.44 -5.06 13.40
C SER A 133 -20.99 -5.61 12.10
N ILE A 134 -20.16 -6.34 11.36
CA ILE A 134 -20.59 -7.07 10.17
C ILE A 134 -21.60 -8.16 10.63
N PRO A 135 -22.76 -8.33 9.96
CA PRO A 135 -23.72 -9.38 10.29
C PRO A 135 -23.07 -10.77 10.27
N THR A 136 -23.40 -11.62 11.23
CA THR A 136 -22.78 -12.94 11.36
C THR A 136 -23.44 -14.03 10.51
N GLY A 137 -24.64 -13.80 9.98
CA GLY A 137 -25.40 -14.77 9.17
C GLY A 137 -26.11 -14.13 7.98
N ASN A 138 -26.82 -14.96 7.20
CA ASN A 138 -27.49 -14.65 5.92
C ASN A 138 -26.56 -14.48 4.70
N TRP A 139 -25.23 -14.53 4.87
CA TRP A 139 -24.28 -14.50 3.75
C TRP A 139 -24.45 -15.68 2.79
N GLU A 140 -24.97 -16.81 3.28
CA GLU A 140 -25.33 -17.96 2.45
C GLU A 140 -26.36 -17.64 1.37
N LYS A 141 -27.19 -16.60 1.55
CA LYS A 141 -28.17 -16.15 0.54
C LYS A 141 -27.51 -15.47 -0.66
N LEU A 142 -26.27 -15.00 -0.51
CA LEU A 142 -25.49 -14.33 -1.55
C LEU A 142 -24.35 -15.22 -2.06
N ALA A 143 -24.27 -16.48 -1.62
CA ALA A 143 -23.14 -17.37 -1.93
C ALA A 143 -22.97 -17.64 -3.43
N GLU A 144 -24.07 -17.64 -4.18
CA GLU A 144 -24.09 -17.92 -5.62
C GLU A 144 -23.74 -16.70 -6.48
N SER A 145 -23.85 -15.48 -5.95
CA SER A 145 -23.71 -14.25 -6.74
C SER A 145 -22.56 -13.35 -6.32
N LEU A 146 -22.20 -13.33 -5.04
CA LEU A 146 -21.27 -12.33 -4.51
C LEU A 146 -19.82 -12.64 -4.92
N GLU A 147 -19.22 -11.68 -5.61
CA GLU A 147 -17.86 -11.73 -6.16
C GLU A 147 -16.91 -10.75 -5.44
N SER A 148 -17.43 -9.66 -4.87
CA SER A 148 -16.61 -8.63 -4.22
C SER A 148 -17.26 -8.06 -2.96
N ILE A 149 -16.49 -7.99 -1.87
CA ILE A 149 -16.82 -7.26 -0.64
C ILE A 149 -15.66 -6.28 -0.38
N GLU A 150 -15.96 -4.98 -0.36
CA GLU A 150 -14.94 -3.93 -0.13
C GLU A 150 -15.35 -2.89 0.91
N PHE A 151 -14.91 -3.06 2.15
CA PHE A 151 -15.16 -2.12 3.25
C PHE A 151 -13.86 -1.39 3.60
N ARG A 152 -13.81 -0.09 3.33
CA ARG A 152 -12.59 0.72 3.38
C ARG A 152 -12.74 1.95 4.27
N SER A 153 -11.73 2.20 5.11
CA SER A 153 -11.62 3.40 5.93
C SER A 153 -12.84 3.60 6.85
N ASN A 154 -13.35 2.52 7.44
CA ASN A 154 -14.49 2.55 8.37
C ASN A 154 -14.03 2.21 9.80
N PRO A 155 -13.40 3.14 10.53
CA PRO A 155 -12.84 2.86 11.87
C PRO A 155 -13.90 2.40 12.90
N GLY A 156 -15.18 2.74 12.70
CA GLY A 156 -16.31 2.32 13.52
C GLY A 156 -16.94 0.97 13.11
N LEU A 157 -16.46 0.34 12.04
CA LEU A 157 -16.80 -1.05 11.71
C LEU A 157 -15.90 -1.97 12.54
N ILE A 158 -16.47 -2.55 13.59
CA ILE A 158 -15.75 -3.31 14.63
C ILE A 158 -16.21 -4.77 14.71
N GLY A 159 -15.60 -5.53 15.62
CA GLY A 159 -15.88 -6.94 15.82
C GLY A 159 -15.10 -7.83 14.86
N ASN A 160 -15.52 -9.09 14.73
CA ASN A 160 -14.77 -10.10 13.99
C ASN A 160 -15.27 -10.20 12.55
N ILE A 161 -14.42 -10.70 11.64
CA ILE A 161 -14.88 -11.19 10.33
C ILE A 161 -15.79 -12.41 10.58
N PRO A 162 -17.01 -12.46 10.02
CA PRO A 162 -17.87 -13.63 10.13
C PRO A 162 -17.23 -14.85 9.45
N SER A 163 -17.18 -15.99 10.14
CA SER A 163 -16.74 -17.26 9.52
C SER A 163 -17.64 -17.70 8.36
N THR A 164 -18.89 -17.24 8.35
CA THR A 164 -19.85 -17.45 7.25
C THR A 164 -19.39 -16.84 5.93
N PHE A 165 -18.42 -15.93 5.91
CA PHE A 165 -17.81 -15.48 4.64
C PHE A 165 -17.21 -16.64 3.84
N GLY A 166 -16.77 -17.72 4.51
CA GLY A 166 -16.21 -18.90 3.83
C GLY A 166 -17.19 -19.69 2.96
N VAL A 167 -18.49 -19.37 2.98
CA VAL A 167 -19.50 -19.99 2.09
C VAL A 167 -19.59 -19.30 0.72
N LEU A 168 -19.04 -18.10 0.57
CA LEU A 168 -19.14 -17.26 -0.64
C LEU A 168 -18.19 -17.76 -1.75
N LYS A 169 -18.45 -18.93 -2.33
CA LYS A 169 -17.50 -19.61 -3.23
C LYS A 169 -17.16 -18.85 -4.52
N ASN A 170 -17.95 -17.86 -4.90
CA ASN A 170 -17.68 -16.99 -6.05
C ASN A 170 -16.88 -15.73 -5.71
N LEU A 171 -16.53 -15.51 -4.43
CA LEU A 171 -15.79 -14.32 -4.00
C LEU A 171 -14.38 -14.30 -4.60
N GLN A 172 -14.10 -13.24 -5.34
CA GLN A 172 -12.81 -12.95 -5.97
C GLN A 172 -12.05 -11.85 -5.22
N SER A 173 -12.75 -10.96 -4.53
CA SER A 173 -12.16 -9.81 -3.83
C SER A 173 -12.76 -9.65 -2.43
N LEU A 174 -11.92 -9.78 -1.40
CA LEU A 174 -12.25 -9.45 -0.02
C LEU A 174 -11.30 -8.37 0.48
N VAL A 175 -11.80 -7.14 0.58
CA VAL A 175 -11.06 -5.96 1.01
C VAL A 175 -11.71 -5.39 2.25
N LEU A 176 -11.07 -5.53 3.40
CA LEU A 176 -11.48 -4.96 4.69
C LEU A 176 -10.34 -4.06 5.18
N LEU A 177 -10.12 -2.93 4.51
CA LEU A 177 -8.96 -2.06 4.69
C LEU A 177 -9.28 -0.93 5.67
N GLU A 178 -8.40 -0.68 6.65
CA GLU A 178 -8.49 0.46 7.58
C GLU A 178 -9.83 0.55 8.32
N ASN A 179 -10.24 -0.55 8.95
CA ASN A 179 -11.43 -0.61 9.80
C ASN A 179 -11.04 -0.83 11.27
N GLY A 180 -12.04 -0.97 12.15
CA GLY A 180 -11.85 -1.29 13.57
C GLY A 180 -11.99 -2.78 13.88
N LEU A 181 -11.79 -3.66 12.91
CA LEU A 181 -12.02 -5.11 13.08
C LEU A 181 -10.97 -5.74 13.99
N THR A 182 -11.39 -6.75 14.76
CA THR A 182 -10.59 -7.40 15.80
C THR A 182 -10.73 -8.93 15.76
N GLY A 183 -10.01 -9.60 16.66
CA GLY A 183 -10.04 -11.06 16.79
C GLY A 183 -9.15 -11.78 15.77
N ASN A 184 -9.32 -13.10 15.68
CA ASN A 184 -8.54 -13.91 14.75
C ASN A 184 -9.14 -13.83 13.34
N ILE A 185 -8.27 -13.94 12.33
CA ILE A 185 -8.70 -14.13 10.94
C ILE A 185 -9.35 -15.53 10.82
N PRO A 186 -10.61 -15.65 10.38
CA PRO A 186 -11.29 -16.93 10.25
C PRO A 186 -10.58 -17.84 9.23
N GLN A 187 -10.34 -19.09 9.61
CA GLN A 187 -9.75 -20.10 8.70
C GLN A 187 -10.66 -20.38 7.51
N GLU A 188 -11.98 -20.17 7.64
CA GLU A 188 -12.97 -20.46 6.61
C GLU A 188 -12.77 -19.60 5.35
N ILE A 189 -12.07 -18.45 5.45
CA ILE A 189 -11.63 -17.66 4.28
C ILE A 189 -10.73 -18.49 3.35
N GLY A 190 -9.99 -19.46 3.88
CA GLY A 190 -9.19 -20.40 3.08
C GLY A 190 -10.01 -21.31 2.17
N ASN A 191 -11.34 -21.38 2.35
CA ASN A 191 -12.23 -22.14 1.47
C ASN A 191 -12.69 -21.36 0.23
N LEU A 192 -12.24 -20.11 0.05
CA LEU A 192 -12.60 -19.22 -1.05
C LEU A 192 -11.63 -19.38 -2.22
N VAL A 193 -11.65 -20.54 -2.87
CA VAL A 193 -10.62 -20.93 -3.86
C VAL A 193 -10.52 -20.02 -5.09
N LYS A 194 -11.54 -19.20 -5.39
CA LYS A 194 -11.54 -18.21 -6.47
C LYS A 194 -10.98 -16.84 -6.06
N LEU A 195 -10.59 -16.68 -4.79
CA LEU A 195 -10.16 -15.41 -4.24
C LEU A 195 -8.84 -14.96 -4.88
N LYS A 196 -8.85 -13.78 -5.49
CA LYS A 196 -7.70 -13.13 -6.13
C LYS A 196 -7.11 -12.04 -5.25
N ARG A 197 -7.92 -11.38 -4.43
CA ARG A 197 -7.50 -10.29 -3.54
C ARG A 197 -7.99 -10.54 -2.12
N LEU A 198 -7.05 -10.64 -1.19
CA LEU A 198 -7.31 -10.66 0.24
C LEU A 198 -6.54 -9.53 0.90
N VAL A 199 -7.24 -8.45 1.24
CA VAL A 199 -6.67 -7.24 1.85
C VAL A 199 -7.37 -6.99 3.18
N LEU A 200 -6.67 -7.23 4.28
CA LEU A 200 -7.17 -7.07 5.65
C LEU A 200 -6.36 -6.04 6.44
N SER A 201 -5.60 -5.19 5.73
CA SER A 201 -4.62 -4.32 6.37
C SER A 201 -5.21 -3.15 7.13
N GLY A 202 -4.47 -2.68 8.14
CA GLY A 202 -4.89 -1.55 8.97
C GLY A 202 -6.08 -1.85 9.89
N ASN A 203 -6.15 -3.07 10.43
CA ASN A 203 -7.12 -3.45 11.45
C ASN A 203 -6.38 -3.82 12.76
N ASN A 204 -7.09 -4.45 13.69
CA ASN A 204 -6.53 -4.93 14.95
C ASN A 204 -6.66 -6.46 15.07
N PHE A 205 -6.48 -7.18 13.95
CA PHE A 205 -6.50 -8.65 13.93
C PHE A 205 -5.32 -9.21 14.73
N SER A 206 -5.56 -10.31 15.42
CA SER A 206 -4.58 -11.00 16.27
C SER A 206 -4.53 -12.51 15.97
N GLY A 207 -3.65 -13.23 16.67
CA GLY A 207 -3.42 -14.65 16.44
C GLY A 207 -2.60 -14.91 15.17
N ASN A 208 -2.60 -16.17 14.71
CA ASN A 208 -1.74 -16.62 13.64
C ASN A 208 -2.38 -16.40 12.25
N ILE A 209 -1.55 -16.31 11.22
CA ILE A 209 -2.00 -16.45 9.82
C ILE A 209 -2.50 -17.90 9.63
N PRO A 210 -3.74 -18.13 9.15
CA PRO A 210 -4.25 -19.49 8.97
C PRO A 210 -3.49 -20.29 7.89
N ASP A 211 -3.00 -21.48 8.25
CA ASP A 211 -2.25 -22.36 7.32
C ASP A 211 -3.04 -22.70 6.05
N ILE A 212 -4.37 -22.78 6.15
CA ILE A 212 -5.27 -23.09 5.03
C ILE A 212 -5.23 -22.02 3.93
N PHE A 213 -4.70 -20.82 4.20
CA PHE A 213 -4.52 -19.79 3.17
C PHE A 213 -3.60 -20.23 2.05
N GLY A 214 -2.68 -21.18 2.29
CA GLY A 214 -1.89 -21.78 1.23
C GLY A 214 -2.69 -22.59 0.19
N GLY A 215 -3.99 -22.80 0.41
CA GLY A 215 -4.92 -23.38 -0.57
C GLY A 215 -5.51 -22.37 -1.58
N LEU A 216 -5.27 -21.07 -1.39
CA LEU A 216 -5.77 -20.01 -2.27
C LEU A 216 -4.87 -19.87 -3.51
N SER A 217 -4.89 -20.86 -4.39
CA SER A 217 -3.96 -20.97 -5.53
C SER A 217 -4.02 -19.82 -6.53
N ASP A 218 -5.18 -19.15 -6.63
CA ASP A 218 -5.44 -18.07 -7.56
C ASP A 218 -5.21 -16.67 -6.95
N LEU A 219 -4.74 -16.63 -5.70
CA LEU A 219 -4.52 -15.38 -4.98
C LEU A 219 -3.38 -14.59 -5.60
N LEU A 220 -3.67 -13.34 -6.00
CA LEU A 220 -2.73 -12.41 -6.61
C LEU A 220 -2.19 -11.40 -5.58
N ILE A 221 -3.03 -11.01 -4.62
CA ILE A 221 -2.70 -10.02 -3.59
C ILE A 221 -3.07 -10.57 -2.22
N LEU A 222 -2.06 -10.69 -1.36
CA LEU A 222 -2.23 -10.93 0.08
C LEU A 222 -1.65 -9.75 0.85
N ASP A 223 -2.50 -8.98 1.52
CA ASP A 223 -2.11 -7.84 2.32
C ASP A 223 -2.74 -7.96 3.72
N LEU A 224 -1.94 -8.37 4.69
CA LEU A 224 -2.30 -8.51 6.10
C LEU A 224 -1.57 -7.48 6.97
N SER A 225 -0.99 -6.45 6.33
CA SER A 225 -0.12 -5.48 7.00
C SER A 225 -0.84 -4.64 8.06
N ARG A 226 -0.08 -4.04 8.98
CA ARG A 226 -0.61 -3.12 10.01
C ARG A 226 -1.74 -3.76 10.81
N ASN A 227 -1.43 -4.89 11.45
CA ASN A 227 -2.31 -5.62 12.36
C ASN A 227 -1.50 -6.03 13.62
N SER A 228 -2.09 -6.87 14.47
CA SER A 228 -1.43 -7.48 15.63
C SER A 228 -1.22 -8.99 15.45
N LEU A 229 -1.02 -9.46 14.22
CA LEU A 229 -0.81 -10.89 13.93
C LEU A 229 0.50 -11.38 14.52
N SER A 230 0.51 -12.58 15.07
CA SER A 230 1.65 -13.17 15.77
C SER A 230 1.90 -14.62 15.35
N GLY A 231 2.88 -15.26 15.99
CA GLY A 231 3.30 -16.62 15.63
C GLY A 231 4.20 -16.66 14.39
N THR A 232 4.48 -17.87 13.93
CA THR A 232 5.37 -18.11 12.80
C THR A 232 4.67 -18.02 11.45
N LEU A 233 5.40 -17.66 10.40
CA LEU A 233 4.92 -17.77 9.02
C LEU A 233 4.54 -19.23 8.69
N PRO A 234 3.33 -19.51 8.18
CA PRO A 234 2.97 -20.84 7.73
C PRO A 234 3.79 -21.30 6.52
N VAL A 235 4.27 -22.53 6.55
CA VAL A 235 4.98 -23.15 5.41
C VAL A 235 4.13 -23.25 4.15
N THR A 236 2.81 -23.32 4.34
CA THR A 236 1.83 -23.39 3.25
C THR A 236 1.75 -22.09 2.44
N LEU A 237 2.21 -20.95 2.95
CA LEU A 237 2.26 -19.70 2.16
C LEU A 237 3.15 -19.84 0.92
N GLY A 238 4.16 -20.71 0.94
CA GLY A 238 4.97 -21.03 -0.24
C GLY A 238 4.21 -21.77 -1.36
N ARG A 239 2.92 -22.09 -1.18
CA ARG A 239 2.05 -22.68 -2.21
C ARG A 239 1.25 -21.64 -2.99
N LEU A 240 1.31 -20.36 -2.61
CA LEU A 240 0.62 -19.26 -3.28
C LEU A 240 1.30 -18.87 -4.59
N ILE A 241 1.47 -19.80 -5.53
CA ILE A 241 2.31 -19.63 -6.72
C ILE A 241 1.87 -18.50 -7.67
N SER A 242 0.62 -18.07 -7.60
CA SER A 242 0.06 -16.97 -8.41
C SER A 242 0.28 -15.59 -7.79
N VAL A 243 0.75 -15.51 -6.55
CA VAL A 243 0.82 -14.25 -5.80
C VAL A 243 1.83 -13.29 -6.45
N LEU A 244 1.40 -12.04 -6.59
CA LEU A 244 2.18 -10.93 -7.13
C LEU A 244 2.62 -9.99 -6.00
N LYS A 245 1.72 -9.74 -5.03
CA LYS A 245 1.99 -8.90 -3.85
C LYS A 245 1.76 -9.68 -2.57
N LEU A 246 2.78 -9.71 -1.71
CA LEU A 246 2.73 -10.24 -0.35
C LEU A 246 3.20 -9.14 0.61
N ASP A 247 2.27 -8.62 1.41
CA ASP A 247 2.54 -7.61 2.43
C ASP A 247 2.04 -8.08 3.79
N LEU A 248 2.98 -8.42 4.67
CA LEU A 248 2.75 -8.83 6.06
C LEU A 248 3.42 -7.86 7.04
N SER A 249 3.78 -6.66 6.56
CA SER A 249 4.52 -5.67 7.33
C SER A 249 3.75 -5.17 8.55
N HIS A 250 4.46 -4.63 9.54
CA HIS A 250 3.86 -4.03 10.75
C HIS A 250 2.93 -5.00 11.48
N ASN A 251 3.49 -6.12 11.90
CA ASN A 251 2.83 -7.14 12.72
C ASN A 251 3.81 -7.62 13.82
N PHE A 252 3.45 -8.70 14.50
CA PHE A 252 4.24 -9.35 15.54
C PHE A 252 4.69 -10.76 15.11
N LEU A 253 4.86 -10.99 13.80
CA LEU A 253 5.26 -12.30 13.25
C LEU A 253 6.71 -12.61 13.64
N GLU A 254 6.98 -13.87 13.97
CA GLU A 254 8.28 -14.29 14.51
C GLU A 254 8.78 -15.60 13.90
N GLY A 255 9.98 -16.01 14.31
CA GLY A 255 10.64 -17.20 13.77
C GLY A 255 11.34 -16.92 12.44
N LYS A 256 11.67 -18.00 11.72
CA LYS A 256 12.53 -17.95 10.53
C LYS A 256 11.74 -17.69 9.24
N LEU A 257 12.42 -17.10 8.25
CA LEU A 257 12.00 -17.21 6.86
C LEU A 257 12.05 -18.67 6.39
N LEU A 258 11.17 -19.04 5.46
CA LEU A 258 10.98 -20.43 5.02
C LEU A 258 11.49 -20.65 3.60
N ASN A 259 12.10 -21.81 3.36
CA ASN A 259 12.67 -22.13 2.04
C ASN A 259 11.59 -22.14 0.94
N GLU A 260 10.37 -22.49 1.31
CA GLU A 260 9.20 -22.59 0.46
C GLU A 260 8.81 -21.24 -0.18
N PHE A 261 9.25 -20.11 0.37
CA PHE A 261 9.03 -18.79 -0.25
C PHE A 261 9.76 -18.66 -1.59
N GLY A 262 10.84 -19.42 -1.79
CA GLY A 262 11.50 -19.54 -3.09
C GLY A 262 10.58 -20.04 -4.20
N ASN A 263 9.45 -20.70 -3.88
CA ASN A 263 8.47 -21.16 -4.87
C ASN A 263 7.59 -20.03 -5.43
N LEU A 264 7.58 -18.85 -4.80
CA LEU A 264 6.74 -17.72 -5.20
C LEU A 264 7.36 -16.97 -6.40
N LYS A 265 7.47 -17.67 -7.54
CA LYS A 265 8.19 -17.19 -8.73
C LYS A 265 7.53 -15.98 -9.41
N ASN A 266 6.25 -15.74 -9.16
CA ASN A 266 5.52 -14.60 -9.72
C ASN A 266 5.52 -13.37 -8.80
N LEU A 267 6.04 -13.50 -7.57
CA LEU A 267 6.00 -12.42 -6.59
C LEU A 267 6.90 -11.26 -7.05
N THR A 268 6.32 -10.06 -7.13
CA THR A 268 7.02 -8.82 -7.49
C THR A 268 7.29 -7.95 -6.28
N LEU A 269 6.41 -7.99 -5.25
CA LEU A 269 6.57 -7.22 -4.01
C LEU A 269 6.48 -8.13 -2.79
N MET A 270 7.55 -8.16 -2.02
CA MET A 270 7.63 -8.82 -0.72
C MET A 270 7.93 -7.80 0.37
N ASP A 271 6.96 -7.53 1.24
CA ASP A 271 7.13 -6.64 2.38
C ASP A 271 6.83 -7.35 3.70
N LEU A 272 7.88 -7.53 4.50
CA LEU A 272 7.84 -8.15 5.83
C LEU A 272 8.36 -7.20 6.92
N ARG A 273 8.53 -5.90 6.62
CA ARG A 273 9.17 -4.97 7.56
C ARG A 273 8.42 -4.87 8.88
N ASN A 274 9.12 -4.47 9.93
CA ASN A 274 8.55 -4.25 11.27
C ASN A 274 7.80 -5.49 11.78
N ASN A 275 8.54 -6.58 11.94
CA ASN A 275 8.12 -7.82 12.56
C ASN A 275 9.24 -8.28 13.53
N ARG A 276 9.17 -9.52 14.02
CA ARG A 276 10.19 -10.17 14.87
C ARG A 276 10.82 -11.38 14.18
N LEU A 277 10.95 -11.34 12.85
CA LEU A 277 11.55 -12.43 12.08
C LEU A 277 13.05 -12.52 12.37
N CYS A 278 13.56 -13.75 12.48
CA CYS A 278 14.92 -14.04 12.91
C CYS A 278 15.63 -15.02 11.99
N CYS A 279 16.87 -15.33 12.37
CA CYS A 279 17.50 -16.61 12.05
C CYS A 279 18.04 -16.72 10.61
N GLY A 280 18.31 -15.58 9.99
CA GLY A 280 19.02 -15.42 8.73
C GLY A 280 18.12 -15.43 7.49
N LEU A 281 18.68 -14.94 6.39
CA LEU A 281 18.10 -15.11 5.06
C LEU A 281 18.21 -16.58 4.61
N VAL A 282 17.23 -17.07 3.87
CA VAL A 282 17.22 -18.44 3.32
C VAL A 282 17.67 -18.44 1.86
N LEU A 283 18.49 -19.44 1.47
CA LEU A 283 19.10 -19.51 0.15
C LEU A 283 18.09 -19.49 -1.00
N SER A 284 16.90 -20.06 -0.81
CA SER A 284 15.88 -20.14 -1.85
C SER A 284 15.30 -18.78 -2.27
N LEU A 285 15.48 -17.73 -1.46
CA LEU A 285 15.08 -16.36 -1.85
C LEU A 285 15.80 -15.92 -3.13
N GLN A 286 17.02 -16.41 -3.39
CA GLN A 286 17.77 -16.10 -4.60
C GLN A 286 17.09 -16.62 -5.88
N GLU A 287 16.09 -17.48 -5.77
CA GLU A 287 15.38 -18.05 -6.90
C GLU A 287 14.10 -17.29 -7.28
N MET A 288 13.75 -16.23 -6.55
CA MET A 288 12.57 -15.38 -6.78
C MET A 288 12.87 -14.32 -7.85
N ASN A 289 13.08 -14.76 -9.08
CA ASN A 289 13.59 -13.93 -10.17
C ASN A 289 12.65 -12.80 -10.63
N SER A 290 11.34 -12.87 -10.37
CA SER A 290 10.38 -11.80 -10.67
C SER A 290 10.36 -10.67 -9.63
N LEU A 291 11.06 -10.84 -8.51
CA LEU A 291 10.98 -9.91 -7.39
C LEU A 291 11.58 -8.55 -7.76
N GLU A 292 10.78 -7.51 -7.59
CA GLU A 292 11.13 -6.11 -7.84
C GLU A 292 11.38 -5.37 -6.53
N GLU A 293 10.64 -5.69 -5.48
CA GLU A 293 10.74 -5.04 -4.18
C GLU A 293 10.89 -6.07 -3.07
N MET A 294 12.03 -6.04 -2.39
CA MET A 294 12.31 -6.84 -1.18
C MET A 294 12.51 -5.89 0.00
N VAL A 295 11.55 -5.88 0.91
CA VAL A 295 11.54 -5.00 2.08
C VAL A 295 11.44 -5.83 3.35
N LEU A 296 12.56 -5.97 4.05
CA LEU A 296 12.70 -6.83 5.24
C LEU A 296 13.09 -6.06 6.50
N SER A 297 13.25 -4.73 6.39
CA SER A 297 13.80 -3.89 7.44
C SER A 297 13.08 -3.99 8.79
N ASN A 298 13.80 -3.67 9.87
CA ASN A 298 13.28 -3.76 11.24
C ASN A 298 12.79 -5.17 11.60
N ASN A 299 13.68 -6.15 11.43
CA ASN A 299 13.52 -7.54 11.86
C ASN A 299 14.88 -8.06 12.35
N PRO A 300 15.00 -8.72 13.51
CA PRO A 300 16.27 -9.27 14.01
C PRO A 300 16.72 -10.53 13.25
N LEU A 301 16.76 -10.47 11.91
CA LEU A 301 17.09 -11.59 11.03
C LEU A 301 18.51 -12.07 11.27
N GLY A 302 19.47 -11.15 11.38
CA GLY A 302 20.89 -11.48 11.48
C GLY A 302 21.41 -12.25 10.27
N GLY A 303 22.54 -12.95 10.46
CA GLY A 303 23.19 -13.72 9.41
C GLY A 303 24.03 -12.88 8.46
N ASP A 304 24.76 -13.57 7.58
CA ASP A 304 25.69 -12.93 6.64
C ASP A 304 24.95 -12.49 5.37
N ILE A 305 25.06 -11.21 5.01
CA ILE A 305 24.49 -10.65 3.78
C ILE A 305 25.00 -11.35 2.51
N ARG A 306 26.16 -12.01 2.56
CA ARG A 306 26.76 -12.76 1.45
C ARG A 306 26.14 -14.14 1.24
N THR A 307 25.18 -14.54 2.08
CA THR A 307 24.47 -15.82 1.96
C THR A 307 23.78 -15.96 0.61
N LEU A 308 23.20 -14.87 0.08
CA LEU A 308 22.49 -14.89 -1.19
C LEU A 308 23.40 -14.50 -2.36
N LYS A 309 23.21 -15.17 -3.49
CA LYS A 309 23.72 -14.71 -4.80
C LYS A 309 22.79 -13.63 -5.35
N TRP A 310 23.01 -12.39 -4.91
CA TRP A 310 22.19 -11.24 -5.28
C TRP A 310 22.06 -11.04 -6.79
N GLU A 311 23.08 -11.42 -7.56
CA GLU A 311 23.06 -11.38 -9.03
C GLU A 311 21.95 -12.24 -9.66
N ASN A 312 21.29 -13.14 -8.94
CA ASN A 312 20.15 -13.88 -9.48
C ASN A 312 18.85 -13.05 -9.48
N LEU A 313 18.77 -11.98 -8.68
CA LEU A 313 17.57 -11.17 -8.48
C LEU A 313 17.57 -9.94 -9.40
N GLN A 314 17.77 -10.17 -10.70
CA GLN A 314 17.99 -9.13 -11.72
C GLN A 314 16.86 -8.10 -11.87
N ASN A 315 15.65 -8.42 -11.38
CA ASN A 315 14.50 -7.53 -11.43
C ASN A 315 14.41 -6.56 -10.25
N LEU A 316 15.24 -6.71 -9.21
CA LEU A 316 15.16 -5.85 -8.02
C LEU A 316 15.35 -4.36 -8.37
N VAL A 317 14.37 -3.59 -7.92
CA VAL A 317 14.29 -2.13 -7.97
C VAL A 317 14.52 -1.56 -6.57
N ILE A 318 13.94 -2.19 -5.54
CA ILE A 318 14.05 -1.78 -4.13
C ILE A 318 14.58 -2.95 -3.31
N LEU A 319 15.71 -2.72 -2.64
CA LEU A 319 16.24 -3.61 -1.62
C LEU A 319 16.41 -2.83 -0.31
N GLU A 320 15.55 -3.12 0.66
CA GLU A 320 15.52 -2.44 1.96
C GLU A 320 15.73 -3.47 3.09
N LEU A 321 16.96 -3.50 3.61
CA LEU A 321 17.43 -4.43 4.63
C LEU A 321 17.97 -3.70 5.88
N SER A 322 17.51 -2.48 6.14
CA SER A 322 17.98 -1.70 7.29
C SER A 322 17.48 -2.26 8.62
N ASN A 323 18.26 -2.09 9.68
CA ASN A 323 17.91 -2.55 11.04
C ASN A 323 17.57 -4.04 11.08
N MET A 324 18.52 -4.88 10.64
CA MET A 324 18.35 -6.32 10.52
C MET A 324 19.39 -7.17 11.26
N GLU A 325 20.29 -6.54 12.03
CA GLU A 325 21.42 -7.22 12.68
C GLU A 325 22.37 -7.95 11.70
N LEU A 326 22.35 -7.58 10.41
CA LEU A 326 23.15 -8.24 9.38
C LEU A 326 24.65 -8.06 9.64
N ILE A 327 25.41 -9.12 9.37
CA ILE A 327 26.89 -9.13 9.42
C ILE A 327 27.48 -9.40 8.03
N GLY A 328 28.81 -9.42 7.96
CA GLY A 328 29.55 -9.70 6.73
C GLY A 328 29.99 -8.43 6.01
N GLU A 329 30.35 -8.57 4.75
CA GLU A 329 30.74 -7.46 3.87
C GLU A 329 29.71 -7.30 2.76
N ILE A 330 29.47 -6.08 2.30
CA ILE A 330 28.56 -5.81 1.17
C ILE A 330 29.09 -6.56 -0.07
N PRO A 331 28.37 -7.59 -0.59
CA PRO A 331 28.88 -8.42 -1.68
C PRO A 331 28.94 -7.62 -2.98
N GLU A 332 30.01 -7.83 -3.73
CA GLU A 332 30.21 -7.14 -5.01
C GLU A 332 29.13 -7.48 -6.04
N SER A 333 28.48 -8.63 -5.93
CA SER A 333 27.39 -9.03 -6.83
C SER A 333 26.18 -8.10 -6.79
N LEU A 334 25.99 -7.31 -5.72
CA LEU A 334 24.96 -6.25 -5.70
C LEU A 334 25.15 -5.22 -6.83
N SER A 335 26.39 -4.99 -7.30
CA SER A 335 26.68 -4.11 -8.44
C SER A 335 26.16 -4.63 -9.80
N GLN A 336 25.70 -5.89 -9.83
CA GLN A 336 25.11 -6.50 -11.02
C GLN A 336 23.61 -6.23 -11.16
N LEU A 337 22.94 -5.71 -10.12
CA LEU A 337 21.50 -5.43 -10.12
C LEU A 337 21.14 -4.16 -10.91
N LYS A 338 21.10 -4.24 -12.24
CA LYS A 338 21.00 -3.04 -13.11
C LYS A 338 19.71 -2.22 -12.96
N LYS A 339 18.63 -2.83 -12.45
CA LYS A 339 17.36 -2.14 -12.16
C LYS A 339 17.31 -1.47 -10.79
N LEU A 340 18.27 -1.74 -9.90
CA LEU A 340 18.25 -1.28 -8.51
C LEU A 340 18.27 0.25 -8.44
N ARG A 341 17.25 0.82 -7.81
CA ARG A 341 17.08 2.26 -7.59
C ARG A 341 17.33 2.66 -6.15
N PHE A 342 17.00 1.77 -5.22
CA PHE A 342 17.09 1.99 -3.78
C PHE A 342 17.82 0.82 -3.13
N LEU A 343 18.90 1.12 -2.40
CA LEU A 343 19.61 0.18 -1.55
C LEU A 343 19.70 0.73 -0.11
N GLY A 344 18.94 0.14 0.80
CA GLY A 344 18.96 0.44 2.23
C GLY A 344 19.61 -0.70 3.01
N LEU A 345 20.71 -0.41 3.68
CA LEU A 345 21.45 -1.32 4.56
C LEU A 345 21.79 -0.66 5.91
N SER A 346 21.09 0.44 6.25
CA SER A 346 21.39 1.22 7.44
C SER A 346 21.17 0.42 8.73
N ASP A 347 21.86 0.80 9.80
CA ASP A 347 21.67 0.28 11.15
C ASP A 347 21.83 -1.25 11.23
N ASN A 348 22.93 -1.74 10.67
CA ASN A 348 23.33 -3.16 10.74
C ASN A 348 24.74 -3.28 11.35
N ASN A 349 25.30 -4.49 11.38
CA ASN A 349 26.67 -4.75 11.83
C ASN A 349 27.58 -5.12 10.64
N ILE A 350 27.35 -4.50 9.48
CA ILE A 350 28.09 -4.77 8.24
C ILE A 350 29.50 -4.16 8.36
N THR A 351 30.48 -4.91 7.89
CA THR A 351 31.91 -4.59 7.94
C THR A 351 32.50 -4.51 6.54
N GLY A 352 33.83 -4.35 6.44
CA GLY A 352 34.54 -4.32 5.17
C GLY A 352 34.61 -2.93 4.54
N ASN A 353 35.12 -2.89 3.31
CA ASN A 353 35.30 -1.65 2.56
C ASN A 353 34.14 -1.46 1.57
N LEU A 354 33.79 -0.21 1.27
CA LEU A 354 32.75 0.09 0.29
C LEU A 354 33.31 -0.05 -1.13
N SER A 355 32.80 -1.02 -1.91
CA SER A 355 33.30 -1.25 -3.27
C SER A 355 32.91 -0.11 -4.23
N PRO A 356 33.85 0.46 -5.00
CA PRO A 356 33.55 1.49 -6.01
C PRO A 356 32.67 0.96 -7.14
N LYS A 357 32.53 -0.37 -7.31
CA LYS A 357 31.65 -0.93 -8.34
C LYS A 357 30.17 -0.60 -8.14
N LEU A 358 29.74 -0.20 -6.93
CA LEU A 358 28.37 0.25 -6.70
C LEU A 358 28.02 1.51 -7.51
N GLU A 359 29.01 2.34 -7.86
CA GLU A 359 28.81 3.49 -8.74
C GLU A 359 28.41 3.07 -10.17
N THR A 360 28.75 1.85 -10.58
CA THR A 360 28.42 1.33 -11.92
C THR A 360 26.94 0.94 -12.08
N LEU A 361 26.15 1.03 -11.02
CA LEU A 361 24.71 0.78 -11.06
C LEU A 361 24.00 1.95 -11.77
N PRO A 362 23.42 1.73 -12.97
CA PRO A 362 22.93 2.82 -13.80
C PRO A 362 21.72 3.52 -13.16
N SER A 363 20.84 2.75 -12.52
CA SER A 363 19.56 3.22 -11.98
C SER A 363 19.61 3.65 -10.51
N LEU A 364 20.74 3.46 -9.82
CA LEU A 364 20.83 3.68 -8.38
C LEU A 364 20.71 5.18 -8.06
N ASN A 365 19.69 5.53 -7.27
CA ASN A 365 19.33 6.90 -6.93
C ASN A 365 19.30 7.16 -5.41
N ALA A 366 19.25 6.10 -4.59
CA ALA A 366 19.34 6.17 -3.15
C ALA A 366 20.19 5.01 -2.60
N LEU A 367 21.14 5.35 -1.71
CA LEU A 367 22.06 4.43 -1.06
C LEU A 367 22.22 4.83 0.41
N TYR A 368 21.71 4.00 1.31
CA TYR A 368 21.76 4.23 2.76
C TYR A 368 22.53 3.11 3.45
N LEU A 369 23.62 3.47 4.12
CA LEU A 369 24.63 2.62 4.73
C LEU A 369 24.97 3.09 6.16
N SER A 370 24.18 4.01 6.72
CA SER A 370 24.49 4.63 8.01
C SER A 370 24.45 3.62 9.14
N GLY A 371 25.13 3.89 10.26
CA GLY A 371 25.01 3.04 11.46
C GLY A 371 25.53 1.61 11.24
N ASN A 372 26.69 1.48 10.59
CA ASN A 372 27.38 0.21 10.37
C ASN A 372 28.84 0.30 10.87
N ASN A 373 29.64 -0.73 10.59
CA ASN A 373 31.06 -0.78 10.91
C ASN A 373 31.92 -0.82 9.62
N LEU A 374 31.48 -0.11 8.58
CA LEU A 374 32.24 0.05 7.34
C LEU A 374 33.53 0.84 7.60
N LYS A 375 34.57 0.53 6.82
CA LYS A 375 35.89 1.14 6.99
C LYS A 375 36.52 1.54 5.65
N GLY A 376 37.60 2.32 5.76
CA GLY A 376 38.40 2.74 4.63
C GLY A 376 37.87 4.00 3.96
N GLU A 377 38.45 4.31 2.81
CA GLU A 377 38.13 5.50 2.02
C GLU A 377 37.02 5.20 1.00
N ILE A 378 36.04 6.09 0.89
CA ILE A 378 34.97 5.99 -0.12
C ILE A 378 35.52 6.43 -1.48
N GLN A 379 35.70 5.47 -2.38
CA GLN A 379 36.27 5.70 -3.72
C GLN A 379 35.20 5.93 -4.81
N PHE A 380 34.15 6.70 -4.52
CA PHE A 380 33.16 7.10 -5.52
C PHE A 380 33.53 8.41 -6.22
N SER A 381 33.12 8.58 -7.47
CA SER A 381 33.33 9.82 -8.19
C SER A 381 32.47 10.97 -7.64
N LYS A 382 32.95 12.20 -7.86
CA LYS A 382 32.18 13.43 -7.59
C LYS A 382 30.84 13.46 -8.32
N GLY A 383 30.78 12.88 -9.53
CA GLY A 383 29.55 12.77 -10.32
C GLY A 383 28.51 11.89 -9.62
N PHE A 384 28.94 10.77 -9.05
CA PHE A 384 28.08 9.88 -8.30
C PHE A 384 27.56 10.50 -7.01
N PHE A 385 28.41 11.19 -6.23
CA PHE A 385 27.96 11.96 -5.08
C PHE A 385 26.94 13.04 -5.46
N GLY A 386 27.16 13.75 -6.58
CA GLY A 386 26.21 14.73 -7.10
C GLY A 386 24.87 14.11 -7.53
N LYS A 387 24.89 12.93 -8.16
CA LYS A 387 23.70 12.17 -8.57
C LYS A 387 22.84 11.78 -7.36
N LEU A 388 23.46 11.25 -6.30
CA LEU A 388 22.75 10.82 -5.11
C LEU A 388 22.33 12.01 -4.23
N GLY A 389 23.18 13.02 -4.09
CA GLY A 389 22.95 14.17 -3.22
C GLY A 389 22.64 13.73 -1.79
N ARG A 390 21.52 14.22 -1.24
CA ARG A 390 21.05 13.85 0.12
C ARG A 390 20.57 12.39 0.24
N ARG A 391 20.44 11.67 -0.88
CA ARG A 391 20.06 10.25 -0.89
C ARG A 391 21.26 9.31 -0.77
N PHE A 392 22.44 9.83 -0.46
CA PHE A 392 23.58 9.04 0.02
C PHE A 392 23.76 9.25 1.52
N GLY A 393 23.51 8.20 2.31
CA GLY A 393 23.73 8.22 3.75
C GLY A 393 24.78 7.20 4.16
N ALA A 394 25.88 7.65 4.77
CA ALA A 394 26.94 6.76 5.27
C ALA A 394 27.51 7.21 6.63
N TRP A 395 26.81 8.13 7.32
CA TRP A 395 27.20 8.59 8.66
C TRP A 395 27.14 7.45 9.69
N SER A 396 27.70 7.68 10.87
CA SER A 396 27.76 6.65 11.93
C SER A 396 28.51 5.37 11.50
N ASN A 397 29.52 5.51 10.64
CA ASN A 397 30.53 4.48 10.36
C ASN A 397 31.90 5.01 10.85
N PRO A 398 32.36 4.65 12.06
CA PRO A 398 33.48 5.36 12.71
C PRO A 398 34.82 5.31 11.96
N LYS A 399 35.03 4.27 11.14
CA LYS A 399 36.28 4.04 10.39
C LYS A 399 36.16 4.34 8.90
N LEU A 400 35.00 4.86 8.47
CA LEU A 400 34.74 5.24 7.09
C LEU A 400 35.05 6.72 6.91
N CYS A 401 35.75 7.05 5.84
CA CYS A 401 36.09 8.43 5.52
C CYS A 401 35.95 8.69 4.01
N TYR A 402 35.83 9.96 3.61
CA TYR A 402 35.80 10.35 2.20
C TYR A 402 37.09 11.08 1.79
N PRO A 403 37.51 11.02 0.51
CA PRO A 403 38.73 11.66 0.02
C PRO A 403 38.78 13.16 0.32
N PHE A 404 39.95 13.66 0.75
CA PHE A 404 40.14 15.07 1.12
C PHE A 404 39.84 16.03 -0.05
N GLU A 405 40.13 15.63 -1.30
CA GLU A 405 39.92 16.49 -2.48
C GLU A 405 38.45 16.91 -2.67
N LEU A 406 37.50 16.12 -2.14
CA LEU A 406 36.08 16.39 -2.23
C LEU A 406 35.60 17.48 -1.24
N MET A 407 36.40 17.86 -0.24
CA MET A 407 36.04 18.90 0.75
C MET A 407 35.77 20.27 0.13
N SER A 408 36.35 20.55 -1.04
CA SER A 408 36.13 21.78 -1.80
C SER A 408 34.78 21.83 -2.54
N THR A 409 33.94 20.79 -2.39
CA THR A 409 32.73 20.60 -3.19
C THR A 409 31.48 20.52 -2.32
N ASN A 410 30.34 20.97 -2.84
CA ASN A 410 29.04 20.83 -2.16
C ASN A 410 28.50 19.39 -2.17
N ASN A 411 29.23 18.44 -2.80
CA ASN A 411 28.80 17.05 -3.01
C ASN A 411 29.62 16.11 -2.11
N VAL A 412 29.64 16.38 -0.81
CA VAL A 412 30.28 15.49 0.18
C VAL A 412 29.24 14.62 0.88
N PRO A 413 29.60 13.40 1.31
CA PRO A 413 28.72 12.57 2.10
C PRO A 413 28.34 13.24 3.42
N TYR A 414 27.05 13.40 3.67
CA TYR A 414 26.58 14.01 4.92
C TYR A 414 26.99 13.16 6.13
N GLY A 415 27.62 13.79 7.13
CA GLY A 415 27.97 13.16 8.41
C GLY A 415 29.12 12.14 8.37
N VAL A 416 29.87 12.04 7.25
CA VAL A 416 31.13 11.28 7.17
C VAL A 416 32.31 12.23 7.32
N LYS A 417 33.41 11.80 7.95
CA LYS A 417 34.62 12.62 8.10
C LYS A 417 35.56 12.46 6.88
N PRO A 418 36.36 13.49 6.52
CA PRO A 418 37.39 13.33 5.50
C PRO A 418 38.52 12.39 5.97
N CYS A 419 39.17 11.69 5.04
CA CYS A 419 40.38 10.93 5.31
C CYS A 419 41.54 11.90 5.57
N HIS A 420 42.32 11.67 6.63
CA HIS A 420 43.34 12.55 7.23
C HIS A 420 42.80 13.71 8.11
N GLN A 421 42.69 13.41 9.41
CA GLN A 421 43.05 14.35 10.49
C GLN A 421 44.42 13.90 11.02
N GLU A 422 45.52 14.22 10.35
CA GLU A 422 46.76 14.35 11.12
C GLU A 422 46.69 15.67 11.87
N GLU A 423 46.96 15.61 13.17
CA GLU A 423 46.97 16.71 14.11
C GLU A 423 47.75 17.91 13.57
N ILE A 424 47.05 18.94 13.07
CA ILE A 424 47.60 20.29 13.16
C ILE A 424 47.44 20.70 14.62
N HIS A 425 48.36 20.20 15.46
CA HIS A 425 48.76 20.91 16.66
C HIS A 425 49.16 22.31 16.18
N LEU A 426 48.25 23.28 16.36
CA LEU A 426 48.54 24.68 16.20
C LEU A 426 49.77 24.98 17.07
N VAL A 427 50.89 25.15 16.38
CA VAL A 427 52.09 25.80 16.86
C VAL A 427 51.63 27.00 17.67
N LYS A 428 51.95 26.98 18.96
CA LYS A 428 51.82 28.12 19.87
C LYS A 428 52.33 29.37 19.16
N SER A 429 51.42 30.22 18.69
CA SER A 429 51.75 31.61 18.48
C SER A 429 51.48 32.32 19.81
N ASN A 430 52.58 32.67 20.46
CA ASN A 430 52.59 33.56 21.60
C ASN A 430 51.93 34.88 21.22
N ALA A 431 50.79 35.19 21.83
CA ALA A 431 50.33 36.56 22.01
C ALA A 431 49.92 36.70 23.48
N LYS A 432 50.84 37.23 24.28
CA LYS A 432 50.56 37.78 25.61
C LYS A 432 49.58 38.93 25.44
N THR A 433 48.45 38.87 26.13
CA THR A 433 47.80 40.09 26.62
C THR A 433 47.24 39.80 28.00
N GLU A 434 47.67 40.62 28.96
CA GLU A 434 47.33 40.59 30.37
C GLU A 434 45.86 40.90 30.60
N VAL A 435 45.20 40.17 31.50
CA VAL A 435 44.05 40.70 32.28
C VAL A 435 44.11 40.17 33.72
N ILE A 436 44.50 41.10 34.58
CA ILE A 436 44.19 41.38 35.99
C ILE A 436 43.28 40.40 36.76
N ASN A 437 43.79 39.99 37.93
CA ASN A 437 43.12 39.30 39.03
C ASN A 437 41.79 39.92 39.47
N GLY A 438 40.81 39.06 39.76
CA GLY A 438 39.62 39.38 40.54
C GLY A 438 38.97 38.10 41.09
N ASP A 439 39.48 37.61 42.22
CA ASP A 439 38.84 36.59 43.05
C ASP A 439 37.62 37.19 43.74
N ILE A 440 36.41 36.67 43.47
CA ILE A 440 35.28 36.71 44.41
C ILE A 440 34.55 35.36 44.34
N ASN A 441 34.61 34.64 45.46
CA ASN A 441 33.84 33.45 45.81
C ASN A 441 32.32 33.74 45.84
N HIS A 442 31.48 32.87 45.27
CA HIS A 442 30.46 32.11 46.04
C HIS A 442 29.64 31.15 45.16
N ASN A 443 29.37 29.98 45.74
CA ASN A 443 28.54 28.89 45.21
C ASN A 443 27.05 29.26 45.00
N SER A 444 26.44 28.44 44.14
CA SER A 444 25.00 28.14 43.98
C SER A 444 24.09 29.24 43.42
N ASN A 445 23.57 29.01 42.21
CA ASN A 445 22.13 28.92 41.91
C ASN A 445 21.92 28.56 40.43
N PHE A 446 21.50 27.32 40.19
CA PHE A 446 20.71 26.98 39.00
C PHE A 446 19.28 27.43 39.27
N ILE A 447 18.66 28.15 38.32
CA ILE A 447 17.23 28.09 37.90
C ILE A 447 16.85 29.39 37.15
N THR A 448 16.50 29.21 35.85
CA THR A 448 15.42 29.84 35.02
C THR A 448 15.23 31.37 35.06
N SER A 449 14.72 32.10 34.07
CA SER A 449 13.81 31.96 32.91
C SER A 449 13.99 33.28 32.11
N MET A 450 13.42 33.61 30.95
CA MET A 450 12.16 33.35 30.25
C MET A 450 12.48 33.47 28.75
N GLY A 451 11.89 32.73 27.82
CA GLY A 451 10.49 32.36 27.73
C GLY A 451 9.85 33.20 26.61
N PHE A 452 9.65 32.58 25.45
CA PHE A 452 8.43 32.79 24.69
C PHE A 452 7.91 31.46 24.16
N SER A 453 6.60 31.35 24.32
CA SER A 453 5.72 30.21 24.10
C SER A 453 5.06 30.32 22.72
N SER A 454 4.57 29.17 22.25
CA SER A 454 3.57 28.93 21.20
C SER A 454 3.92 29.32 19.77
N CYS A 455 4.06 28.31 18.90
CA CYS A 455 2.93 27.86 18.10
C CYS A 455 3.26 26.53 17.40
N ALA A 456 2.24 25.69 17.27
CA ALA A 456 2.24 24.50 16.46
C ALA A 456 2.52 24.82 14.97
N THR A 457 3.09 23.84 14.26
CA THR A 457 3.15 23.61 12.81
C THR A 457 4.58 23.39 12.28
N SER A 458 4.90 22.12 12.05
CA SER A 458 5.77 21.59 10.97
C SER A 458 6.27 20.16 11.27
N CYS A 459 5.42 19.31 11.85
CA CYS A 459 5.49 17.87 11.59
C CYS A 459 4.67 17.59 10.33
N PHE A 460 5.16 18.00 9.17
CA PHE A 460 4.64 17.57 7.88
C PHE A 460 5.82 17.56 6.92
N TRP A 461 5.75 16.68 5.92
CA TRP A 461 6.78 16.30 4.95
C TRP A 461 7.67 15.16 5.42
N TRP A 462 7.71 14.10 4.60
CA TRP A 462 8.34 12.78 4.76
C TRP A 462 7.44 11.60 5.16
N ILE A 463 6.21 11.51 4.60
CA ILE A 463 5.53 10.21 4.32
C ILE A 463 4.88 10.14 2.92
N PHE A 464 4.76 11.23 2.16
CA PHE A 464 4.19 11.18 0.81
C PHE A 464 5.27 11.09 -0.27
N MET A 465 5.64 9.87 -0.67
CA MET A 465 6.17 9.56 -2.02
C MET A 465 6.40 8.07 -2.31
N ILE A 466 5.66 7.12 -1.71
CA ILE A 466 5.66 5.69 -2.15
C ILE A 466 4.23 5.10 -2.25
N LEU A 467 3.16 5.91 -2.22
CA LEU A 467 1.77 5.41 -2.31
C LEU A 467 0.97 5.95 -3.51
N GLY A 468 1.65 6.44 -4.55
CA GLY A 468 1.00 7.13 -5.68
C GLY A 468 1.09 6.47 -7.06
N LEU A 469 1.68 5.27 -7.21
CA LEU A 469 1.92 4.69 -8.54
C LEU A 469 1.61 3.18 -8.70
N VAL A 470 0.74 2.62 -7.85
CA VAL A 470 0.33 1.20 -7.97
C VAL A 470 -1.19 1.02 -8.15
N LEU A 471 -1.91 2.09 -8.53
CA LEU A 471 -3.37 2.02 -8.76
C LEU A 471 -3.80 2.33 -10.21
N SER A 472 -2.89 2.19 -11.18
CA SER A 472 -3.24 2.40 -12.59
C SER A 472 -2.78 1.31 -13.57
N PHE A 473 -2.32 0.16 -13.08
CA PHE A 473 -2.14 -1.02 -13.93
C PHE A 473 -2.57 -2.29 -13.20
N LEU A 474 -3.88 -2.51 -13.21
CA LEU A 474 -4.59 -3.80 -13.31
C LEU A 474 -6.03 -3.53 -12.88
N ILE A 475 -6.89 -3.31 -13.88
CA ILE A 475 -8.35 -3.38 -13.78
C ILE A 475 -8.75 -4.75 -13.23
#